data_AF-A0A1H4XXH9-F1
#
_entry.id   AF-A0A1H4XXH9-F1
#
_cell.length_a   1.000
_cell.length_b   1.000
_cell.length_c   1.000
_cell.angle_alpha   90.00
_cell.angle_beta   90.00
_cell.angle_gamma   90.00
#
_symmetry.space_group_name_H-M   'P 1'
#
loop_
_entity.id
_entity.type
_entity.pdbx_description
1 polymer ?
#
loop_
_entity_poly.entity_id
_entity_poly.type
_entity_poly.pdbx_seq_one_letter_code
_entity_poly.pdbx_strand_id
1 'polypeptide(L)'
;MRLWISAALAALVVSSSAWAQTMPNLPPGTFDFCPRPVRPVCVDDNDTYTKPASRKACDEEMARFVKATFDYRTCLTIQMENVIRETNKLAEKFRCKADGKRTCG
;
A
#
# COMPACT_ATOMS: atom_id res chain seq x y z
N MET A 1 56.75 -1.31 -30.64
CA MET A 1 56.34 -0.33 -29.60
C MET A 1 54.94 -0.70 -29.15
N ARG A 2 54.78 -1.05 -27.86
CA ARG A 2 53.57 -1.65 -27.28
C ARG A 2 52.57 -0.54 -26.87
N LEU A 3 51.32 -0.73 -27.29
CA LEU A 3 50.13 0.05 -26.92
C LEU A 3 49.89 0.05 -25.40
N TRP A 4 49.46 1.19 -24.85
CA TRP A 4 48.62 1.22 -23.64
C TRP A 4 47.49 2.24 -23.87
N ILE A 5 46.29 1.71 -24.04
CA ILE A 5 45.02 2.43 -24.18
C ILE A 5 44.56 2.83 -22.77
N SER A 6 44.29 4.12 -22.57
CA SER A 6 43.70 4.66 -21.34
C SER A 6 42.29 4.12 -21.15
N ALA A 7 42.06 3.35 -20.09
CA ALA A 7 40.74 2.90 -19.69
C ALA A 7 40.62 2.89 -18.17
N ALA A 8 39.89 3.85 -17.61
CA ALA A 8 39.12 3.65 -16.38
C ALA A 8 38.12 4.81 -16.25
N LEU A 9 36.94 4.57 -16.81
CA LEU A 9 35.76 5.41 -16.72
C LEU A 9 35.22 5.46 -15.27
N ALA A 10 34.93 6.69 -14.85
CA ALA A 10 33.92 7.16 -13.91
C ALA A 10 33.26 6.14 -12.95
N ALA A 11 33.54 6.32 -11.66
CA ALA A 11 32.75 5.77 -10.56
C ALA A 11 31.35 6.41 -10.54
N LEU A 12 30.32 5.66 -10.92
CA LEU A 12 28.92 6.00 -10.64
C LEU A 12 28.56 5.48 -9.25
N VAL A 13 28.59 6.38 -8.27
CA VAL A 13 28.03 6.15 -6.94
C VAL A 13 26.51 6.28 -7.07
N VAL A 14 25.80 5.16 -7.20
CA VAL A 14 24.33 5.14 -7.11
C VAL A 14 23.96 5.26 -5.63
N SER A 15 23.83 6.50 -5.16
CA SER A 15 23.22 6.83 -3.87
C SER A 15 21.77 6.35 -3.88
N SER A 16 21.54 5.21 -3.23
CA SER A 16 20.20 4.67 -2.98
C SER A 16 19.58 5.38 -1.77
N SER A 17 19.20 6.64 -1.92
CA SER A 17 18.49 7.36 -0.87
C SER A 17 17.02 6.96 -0.84
N ALA A 18 16.67 6.20 0.21
CA ALA A 18 15.41 6.18 0.93
C ALA A 18 14.13 6.48 0.12
N TRP A 19 13.38 5.42 -0.18
CA TRP A 19 11.98 5.53 -0.58
C TRP A 19 11.16 5.92 0.66
N ALA A 20 11.18 7.21 1.01
CA ALA A 20 10.17 7.78 1.88
C ALA A 20 8.88 7.90 1.05
N GLN A 21 8.07 6.84 1.04
CA GLN A 21 6.76 6.86 0.40
C GLN A 21 5.85 7.79 1.22
N THR A 22 5.70 9.02 0.76
CA THR A 22 4.63 9.92 1.15
C THR A 22 3.31 9.29 0.69
N MET A 23 2.59 8.65 1.59
CA MET A 23 1.23 8.21 1.30
C MET A 23 0.35 9.45 1.06
N PRO A 24 -0.27 9.59 -0.12
CA PRO A 24 -1.18 10.69 -0.36
C PRO A 24 -2.38 10.57 0.58
N ASN A 25 -2.72 11.67 1.25
CA ASN A 25 -3.88 11.76 2.12
C ASN A 25 -5.14 11.90 1.25
N LEU A 26 -5.69 10.76 0.79
CA LEU A 26 -6.90 10.72 -0.03
C LEU A 26 -8.16 10.63 0.84
N PRO A 27 -9.28 11.25 0.41
CA PRO A 27 -10.54 11.19 1.13
C PRO A 27 -11.08 9.75 1.22
N PRO A 28 -11.79 9.41 2.30
CA PRO A 28 -12.38 8.09 2.48
C PRO A 28 -13.43 7.80 1.39
N GLY A 29 -13.25 6.70 0.65
CA GLY A 29 -14.23 6.22 -0.33
C GLY A 29 -13.75 6.15 -1.79
N THR A 30 -12.54 6.62 -2.10
CA THR A 30 -11.94 6.54 -3.45
C THR A 30 -10.81 5.50 -3.56
N PHE A 31 -10.74 4.56 -2.63
CA PHE A 31 -9.69 3.54 -2.65
C PHE A 31 -10.08 2.39 -3.59
N ASP A 32 -9.75 2.50 -4.87
CA ASP A 32 -9.79 1.36 -5.80
C ASP A 32 -8.79 0.26 -5.40
N PHE A 33 -7.81 0.61 -4.57
CA PHE A 33 -6.77 -0.28 -4.09
C PHE A 33 -6.58 -0.12 -2.58
N CYS A 34 -6.54 -1.25 -1.87
CA CYS A 34 -6.25 -1.28 -0.44
C CYS A 34 -4.79 -1.71 -0.22
N PRO A 35 -3.86 -0.78 0.09
CA PRO A 35 -2.46 -1.13 0.31
C PRO A 35 -2.32 -1.95 1.59
N ARG A 36 -1.69 -3.13 1.48
CA ARG A 36 -1.41 -3.97 2.64
C ARG A 36 -0.33 -3.31 3.51
N PRO A 37 -0.55 -3.20 4.83
CA PRO A 37 0.47 -2.68 5.75
C PRO A 37 1.68 -3.61 5.80
N VAL A 38 2.87 -3.02 5.75
CA VAL A 38 4.14 -3.76 5.81
C VAL A 38 4.60 -3.86 7.25
N ARG A 39 4.97 -5.08 7.67
CA ARG A 39 5.52 -5.33 9.01
C ARG A 39 6.80 -4.50 9.22
N PRO A 40 6.94 -3.77 10.34
CA PRO A 40 8.19 -3.10 10.69
C PRO A 40 9.33 -4.11 10.84
N VAL A 41 10.47 -3.86 10.21
CA VAL A 41 11.64 -4.76 10.28
C VAL A 41 12.30 -4.70 11.67
N CYS A 42 12.14 -3.58 12.37
CA CYS A 42 12.74 -3.36 13.68
C CYS A 42 12.35 -4.42 14.72
N VAL A 43 11.20 -5.08 14.59
CA VAL A 43 10.74 -6.12 15.54
C VAL A 43 11.63 -7.37 15.51
N ASP A 44 12.27 -7.62 14.37
CA ASP A 44 13.15 -8.77 14.14
C ASP A 44 14.63 -8.38 14.32
N ASP A 45 14.94 -7.11 14.61
CA ASP A 45 16.28 -6.60 14.84
C ASP A 45 16.66 -6.67 16.34
N ASN A 46 17.75 -7.38 16.66
CA ASN A 46 18.26 -7.48 18.02
C ASN A 46 18.67 -6.11 18.62
N ASP A 47 19.15 -5.18 17.79
CA ASP A 47 19.55 -3.85 18.26
C ASP A 47 18.37 -3.05 18.84
N THR A 48 17.14 -3.35 18.40
CA THR A 48 15.90 -2.76 18.92
C THR A 48 15.74 -3.00 20.41
N TYR A 49 16.19 -4.15 20.91
CA TYR A 49 16.02 -4.54 22.31
C TYR A 49 17.20 -4.18 23.20
N THR A 50 18.35 -3.85 22.61
CA THR A 50 19.58 -3.50 23.35
C THR A 50 19.78 -1.99 23.46
N LYS A 51 19.29 -1.19 22.51
CA LYS A 51 19.50 0.26 22.45
C LYS A 51 18.19 1.03 22.72
N PRO A 52 18.12 1.89 23.76
CA PRO A 52 16.90 2.66 24.07
C PRO A 52 16.38 3.53 22.91
N ALA A 53 17.28 4.12 22.12
CA ALA A 53 16.92 4.92 20.96
C ALA A 53 16.28 4.07 19.84
N SER A 54 16.84 2.89 19.57
CA SER A 54 16.29 1.94 18.59
C SER A 54 14.92 1.42 19.03
N ARG A 55 14.73 1.15 20.33
CA ARG A 55 13.42 0.76 20.86
C ARG A 55 12.36 1.83 20.62
N LYS A 56 12.68 3.09 20.94
CA LYS A 56 11.76 4.21 20.73
C LYS A 56 11.39 4.37 19.25
N ALA A 57 12.37 4.25 18.35
CA ALA A 57 12.11 4.30 16.90
C ALA A 57 11.17 3.17 16.47
N CYS A 58 11.38 1.96 17.00
CA CYS A 58 10.50 0.82 16.71
C CYS A 58 9.09 0.99 17.27
N ASP A 59 8.93 1.60 18.45
CA ASP A 59 7.61 1.93 19.01
C ASP A 59 6.82 2.85 18.06
N GLU A 60 7.48 3.84 17.46
CA GLU A 60 6.86 4.73 16.48
C GLU A 60 6.51 4.01 15.16
N GLU A 61 7.38 3.12 14.67
CA GLU A 61 7.08 2.28 13.51
C GLU A 61 5.91 1.33 13.77
N MET A 62 5.83 0.73 14.96
CA MET A 62 4.72 -0.12 15.38
C MET A 62 3.42 0.66 15.45
N ALA A 63 3.43 1.88 15.99
CA ALA A 63 2.24 2.74 16.00
C ALA A 63 1.76 3.05 14.57
N ARG A 64 2.68 3.34 13.64
CA ARG A 64 2.37 3.53 12.21
C ARG A 64 1.79 2.26 11.59
N PHE A 65 2.37 1.10 11.85
CA PHE A 65 1.88 -0.18 11.33
C PHE A 65 0.46 -0.52 11.83
N VAL A 66 0.19 -0.31 13.12
CA VAL A 66 -1.14 -0.52 13.70
C VAL A 66 -2.17 0.39 13.04
N LYS A 67 -1.86 1.69 12.90
CA LYS A 67 -2.73 2.63 12.19
C LYS A 67 -3.00 2.17 10.76
N ALA A 68 -1.95 1.85 10.00
CA ALA A 68 -2.07 1.38 8.62
C ALA A 68 -2.90 0.09 8.51
N THR A 69 -2.89 -0.77 9.53
CA THR A 69 -3.71 -1.98 9.59
C THR A 69 -5.20 -1.66 9.73
N PHE A 70 -5.56 -0.69 10.57
CA PHE A 70 -6.94 -0.23 10.67
C PHE A 70 -7.41 0.47 9.39
N ASP A 71 -6.56 1.30 8.78
CA ASP A 71 -6.84 1.95 7.51
C ASP A 71 -7.09 0.90 6.40
N TYR A 72 -6.22 -0.12 6.32
CA TYR A 72 -6.37 -1.24 5.39
C TYR A 72 -7.68 -2.01 5.58
N ARG A 73 -8.04 -2.36 6.82
CA ARG A 73 -9.31 -3.02 7.13
C ARG A 73 -10.52 -2.16 6.71
N THR A 74 -10.45 -0.87 6.96
CA THR A 74 -11.51 0.08 6.60
C THR A 74 -11.70 0.11 5.09
N CYS A 75 -10.59 0.21 4.34
CA CYS A 75 -10.62 0.13 2.89
C CYS A 75 -11.27 -1.16 2.38
N LEU A 76 -10.87 -2.32 2.92
CA LEU A 76 -11.45 -3.60 2.51
C LEU A 76 -12.95 -3.68 2.76
N THR A 77 -13.42 -3.10 3.86
CA THR A 77 -14.86 -3.06 4.19
C THR A 77 -15.63 -2.24 3.15
N ILE A 78 -15.13 -1.05 2.81
CA ILE A 78 -15.73 -0.19 1.78
C ILE A 78 -15.77 -0.91 0.43
N GLN A 79 -14.68 -1.58 0.05
CA GLN A 79 -14.62 -2.30 -1.22
C GLN A 79 -15.61 -3.47 -1.27
N MET A 80 -15.78 -4.20 -0.16
CA MET A 80 -16.78 -5.26 -0.06
C MET A 80 -18.20 -4.70 -0.21
N GLU A 81 -18.51 -3.58 0.45
CA GLU A 81 -19.82 -2.91 0.34
C GLU A 81 -20.10 -2.44 -1.10
N ASN A 82 -19.09 -1.93 -1.79
CA ASN A 82 -19.20 -1.54 -3.20
C ASN A 82 -19.54 -2.74 -4.09
N VAL A 83 -18.81 -3.85 -3.95
CA VAL A 83 -19.07 -5.09 -4.71
C VAL A 83 -20.48 -5.62 -4.46
N ILE A 84 -20.95 -5.60 -3.20
CA ILE A 84 -22.32 -6.03 -2.87
C ILE A 84 -23.34 -5.11 -3.54
N ARG A 85 -23.14 -3.79 -3.48
CA ARG A 85 -24.04 -2.81 -4.10
C ARG A 85 -24.12 -2.98 -5.62
N GLU A 86 -22.98 -3.18 -6.27
CA GLU A 86 -22.91 -3.43 -7.71
C GLU A 86 -23.58 -4.75 -8.10
N THR A 87 -23.37 -5.80 -7.30
CA THR A 87 -24.01 -7.12 -7.50
C THR A 87 -25.53 -7.00 -7.39
N ASN A 88 -26.03 -6.31 -6.36
CA ASN A 88 -27.47 -6.11 -6.16
C ASN A 88 -28.08 -5.30 -7.30
N LYS A 89 -27.42 -4.23 -7.74
CA LYS A 89 -27.86 -3.43 -8.89
C LYS A 89 -27.93 -4.28 -10.17
N LEU A 90 -26.95 -5.15 -10.39
CA LEU A 90 -26.95 -6.05 -11.54
C LEU A 90 -28.10 -7.07 -11.47
N ALA A 91 -28.32 -7.66 -10.30
CA ALA A 91 -29.41 -8.61 -10.09
C ALA A 91 -30.79 -7.96 -10.28
N GLU A 92 -30.98 -6.75 -9.78
CA GLU A 92 -32.22 -5.98 -9.97
C GLU A 92 -32.46 -5.68 -11.45
N LYS A 93 -31.43 -5.22 -12.15
CA LYS A 93 -31.48 -4.98 -13.59
C LYS A 93 -31.81 -6.24 -14.38
N PHE A 94 -31.24 -7.39 -14.01
CA PHE A 94 -31.54 -8.68 -14.63
C PHE A 94 -33.02 -9.05 -14.42
N ARG A 95 -33.50 -9.03 -13.17
CA ARG A 95 -34.89 -9.36 -12.85
C ARG A 95 -35.88 -8.43 -13.55
N CYS A 96 -35.62 -7.13 -13.56
CA CYS A 96 -36.43 -6.15 -14.26
C CYS A 96 -36.57 -6.45 -15.77
N LYS A 97 -35.47 -6.85 -16.43
CA LYS A 97 -35.49 -7.26 -17.84
C LYS A 97 -36.20 -8.61 -18.05
N ALA A 98 -36.00 -9.56 -17.14
CA ALA A 98 -36.67 -10.85 -17.16
C ALA A 98 -38.20 -10.70 -17.03
N ASP A 99 -38.65 -9.70 -16.28
CA ASP A 99 -40.07 -9.32 -16.15
C ASP A 99 -40.63 -8.59 -17.40
N GLY A 100 -39.83 -8.43 -18.47
CA GLY A 100 -40.28 -7.82 -19.73
C GLY A 100 -40.36 -6.29 -19.72
N LYS A 101 -39.81 -5.61 -18.70
CA LYS A 101 -39.82 -4.15 -18.63
C LYS A 101 -38.82 -3.55 -19.63
N ARG A 102 -39.23 -2.47 -20.29
CA ARG A 102 -38.42 -1.77 -21.32
C ARG A 102 -37.38 -0.81 -20.73
N THR A 103 -37.54 -0.38 -19.48
CA THR A 103 -36.63 0.53 -18.79
C THR A 103 -36.23 -0.06 -17.43
N CYS A 104 -34.92 -0.27 -17.22
CA CYS A 104 -34.35 -0.82 -15.98
C CYS A 104 -33.06 -0.04 -15.65
N GLY A 105 -33.01 0.55 -14.45
CA GLY A 105 -31.89 1.36 -13.92
C GLY A 105 -30.85 0.56 -13.16
#